data_AF-A0A927YFF3-F1
#
_entry.id   AF-A0A927YFF3-F1
#
_cell.length_a   1.000
_cell.length_b   1.000
_cell.length_c   1.000
_cell.angle_alpha   90.00
_cell.angle_beta   90.00
_cell.angle_gamma   90.00
#
_symmetry.space_group_name_H-M   'P 1'
#
loop_
_entity.id
_entity.type
_entity.pdbx_description
1 polymer ?
#
loop_
_entity_poly.entity_id
_entity_poly.type
_entity_poly.pdbx_seq_one_letter_code
_entity_poly.pdbx_strand_id
1 'polypeptide(L)'
;MRNRGYKFIIKSSPEGYWFFCINATWINDMLKERGIRPRKFKELTWEDLAEVTESEAKKRLFSELQPKNFWQMCDTLAITYAVYDLGDSQRVYENDWFYRYPIFTREDIYEILLDEGFREEDALRVMEFVRRGGSMTNNLNMNEFLELYDVPDGLAYAIGMCLKLPSREKVVMATLDLIEKAMERKRQKNPKEEPR
;
A
#
# COMPACT_ATOMS: atom_id res chain seq x y z
N MET A 1 0.45 11.47 6.35
CA MET A 1 -0.21 10.23 5.89
C MET A 1 -1.64 10.17 6.41
N ARG A 2 -2.64 9.93 5.55
CA ARG A 2 -4.07 9.84 5.93
C ARG A 2 -4.33 8.59 6.78
N ASN A 3 -5.32 8.66 7.68
CA ASN A 3 -5.72 7.53 8.54
C ASN A 3 -7.03 6.94 8.00
N ARG A 4 -6.95 6.06 7.00
CA ARG A 4 -8.15 5.35 6.47
C ARG A 4 -8.41 4.11 7.34
N GLY A 5 -9.65 3.95 7.81
CA GLY A 5 -10.04 2.84 8.69
C GLY A 5 -10.26 1.50 7.98
N TYR A 6 -10.49 1.55 6.67
CA TYR A 6 -10.68 0.39 5.80
C TYR A 6 -9.99 0.60 4.45
N LYS A 7 -9.60 -0.48 3.78
CA LYS A 7 -9.03 -0.51 2.42
C LYS A 7 -9.48 -1.78 1.68
N PHE A 8 -9.48 -1.79 0.35
CA PHE A 8 -9.85 -2.97 -0.46
C PHE A 8 -8.68 -3.89 -0.82
N ILE A 9 -8.85 -5.21 -0.77
CA ILE A 9 -8.02 -6.12 -1.57
C ILE A 9 -8.86 -6.57 -2.74
N ILE A 10 -8.32 -6.39 -3.95
CA ILE A 10 -8.99 -6.76 -5.19
C ILE A 10 -8.23 -7.93 -5.82
N LYS A 11 -8.91 -9.07 -5.91
CA LYS A 11 -8.37 -10.30 -6.53
C LYS A 11 -9.09 -10.58 -7.83
N SER A 12 -8.32 -10.83 -8.89
CA SER A 12 -8.85 -11.33 -10.16
C SER A 12 -9.00 -12.85 -10.09
N SER A 13 -10.16 -13.36 -10.50
CA SER A 13 -10.44 -14.79 -10.71
C SER A 13 -11.01 -15.00 -12.13
N PRO A 14 -11.11 -16.25 -12.60
CA PRO A 14 -11.78 -16.53 -13.88
C PRO A 14 -13.26 -16.07 -13.92
N GLU A 15 -13.91 -16.00 -12.77
CA GLU A 15 -15.33 -15.63 -12.62
C GLU A 15 -15.54 -14.11 -12.49
N GLY A 16 -14.47 -13.33 -12.35
CA GLY A 16 -14.53 -11.87 -12.20
C GLY A 16 -13.57 -11.34 -11.14
N TYR A 17 -13.98 -10.27 -10.45
CA TYR A 17 -13.19 -9.66 -9.39
C TYR A 17 -13.83 -9.88 -8.03
N TRP A 18 -13.00 -10.19 -7.04
CA TRP A 18 -13.41 -10.35 -5.66
C TRP A 18 -12.87 -9.19 -4.83
N PHE A 19 -13.77 -8.49 -4.14
CA PHE A 19 -13.47 -7.31 -3.35
C PHE A 19 -13.53 -7.67 -1.87
N PHE A 20 -12.40 -7.52 -1.18
CA PHE A 20 -12.29 -7.77 0.25
C PHE A 20 -12.07 -6.45 0.96
N CYS A 21 -13.06 -5.97 1.70
CA CYS A 21 -12.88 -4.84 2.59
C CYS A 21 -12.10 -5.29 3.82
N ILE A 22 -10.87 -4.80 3.98
CA ILE A 22 -10.04 -5.04 5.15
C ILE A 22 -10.11 -3.84 6.08
N ASN A 23 -10.45 -4.12 7.34
CA ASN A 23 -10.54 -3.15 8.42
C ASN A 23 -9.69 -3.60 9.61
N ALA A 24 -9.70 -2.82 10.69
CA ALA A 24 -8.94 -3.11 11.90
C ALA A 24 -9.26 -4.48 12.53
N THR A 25 -10.48 -4.99 12.40
CA THR A 25 -10.86 -6.33 12.92
C THR A 25 -10.10 -7.42 12.19
N TRP A 26 -10.12 -7.39 10.85
CA TRP A 26 -9.36 -8.33 10.02
C TRP A 26 -7.86 -8.27 10.29
N ILE A 27 -7.28 -7.07 10.46
CA ILE A 27 -5.87 -6.92 10.84
C ILE A 27 -5.59 -7.58 12.19
N ASN A 28 -6.44 -7.36 13.18
CA ASN A 28 -6.27 -7.97 14.49
C ASN A 28 -6.31 -9.50 14.44
N ASP A 29 -7.17 -10.07 13.59
CA ASP A 29 -7.26 -11.53 13.44
C ASP A 29 -6.04 -12.10 12.72
N MET A 30 -5.57 -11.45 11.64
CA MET A 30 -4.30 -11.81 10.98
C MET A 30 -3.09 -11.73 11.93
N LEU A 31 -3.05 -10.75 12.84
CA LEU A 31 -2.00 -10.68 13.87
C LEU A 31 -2.11 -11.84 14.87
N LYS A 32 -3.31 -12.19 15.32
CA LYS A 32 -3.52 -13.32 16.25
C LYS A 32 -3.14 -14.66 15.63
N GLU A 33 -3.43 -14.87 14.34
CA GLU A 33 -3.02 -16.07 13.60
C GLU A 33 -1.50 -16.27 13.61
N ARG A 34 -0.73 -15.18 13.69
CA ARG A 34 0.73 -15.17 13.87
C ARG A 34 1.19 -15.17 15.33
N GLY A 35 0.29 -15.44 16.28
CA GLY A 35 0.62 -15.44 17.71
C GLY A 35 0.92 -14.05 18.30
N ILE A 36 0.50 -12.98 17.63
CA ILE A 36 0.74 -11.59 18.05
C ILE A 36 -0.54 -11.03 18.66
N ARG A 37 -0.50 -10.72 19.96
CA ARG A 37 -1.61 -10.04 20.63
C ARG A 37 -1.68 -8.58 20.13
N PRO A 38 -2.85 -8.06 19.71
CA PRO A 38 -2.97 -6.68 19.23
C PRO A 38 -2.46 -5.60 20.19
N ARG A 39 -2.57 -5.84 21.50
CA ARG A 39 -1.98 -4.94 22.52
C ARG A 39 -0.45 -4.85 22.41
N LYS A 40 0.21 -5.97 22.17
CA LYS A 40 1.67 -6.03 22.00
C LYS A 40 2.12 -5.40 20.67
N PHE A 41 1.33 -5.55 19.61
CA PHE A 41 1.56 -4.81 18.36
C PHE A 41 1.58 -3.29 18.57
N LYS A 42 0.69 -2.73 19.42
CA LYS A 42 0.67 -1.29 19.73
C LYS A 42 1.91 -0.79 20.47
N GLU A 43 2.73 -1.69 21.02
CA GLU A 43 4.00 -1.35 21.68
C GLU A 43 5.15 -1.27 20.67
N LEU A 44 4.95 -1.64 19.40
CA LEU A 44 5.95 -1.49 18.36
C LEU A 44 6.04 -0.04 17.88
N THR A 45 7.27 0.41 17.67
CA THR A 45 7.56 1.69 17.02
C THR A 45 8.06 1.46 15.59
N TRP A 46 8.18 2.54 14.82
CA TRP A 46 8.82 2.47 13.51
C TRP A 46 10.30 2.05 13.59
N GLU A 47 10.96 2.32 14.72
CA GLU A 47 12.36 1.95 14.97
C GLU A 47 12.50 0.43 15.07
N ASP A 48 11.57 -0.24 15.76
CA ASP A 48 11.54 -1.70 15.88
C ASP A 48 11.46 -2.35 14.48
N LEU A 49 10.66 -1.78 13.57
CA LEU A 49 10.51 -2.26 12.19
C LEU A 49 11.74 -1.95 11.33
N ALA A 50 12.34 -0.77 11.51
CA ALA A 50 13.56 -0.39 10.80
C ALA A 50 14.73 -1.31 11.19
N GLU A 51 14.87 -1.65 12.48
CA GLU A 51 15.97 -2.50 12.97
C GLU A 51 15.96 -3.89 12.33
N VAL A 52 14.78 -4.50 12.16
CA VAL A 52 14.65 -5.84 11.59
C VAL A 52 14.64 -5.86 10.06
N THR A 53 14.71 -4.70 9.42
CA THR A 53 14.78 -4.61 7.97
C THR A 53 16.22 -4.70 7.49
N GLU A 54 16.50 -5.57 6.51
CA GLU A 54 17.86 -5.74 5.96
C GLU A 54 18.26 -4.64 4.95
N SER A 55 17.28 -3.95 4.36
CA SER A 55 17.51 -2.94 3.31
C SER A 55 17.71 -1.54 3.90
N GLU A 56 18.87 -0.91 3.65
CA GLU A 56 19.15 0.47 4.05
C GLU A 56 18.14 1.47 3.47
N ALA A 57 17.69 1.26 2.24
CA ALA A 57 16.64 2.10 1.64
C ALA A 57 15.33 2.04 2.43
N LYS A 58 14.93 0.86 2.88
CA LYS A 58 13.74 0.68 3.72
C LYS A 58 13.94 1.29 5.10
N LYS A 59 15.11 1.11 5.74
CA LYS A 59 15.44 1.74 7.03
C LYS A 59 15.30 3.26 6.95
N ARG A 60 15.87 3.86 5.90
CA ARG A 60 15.76 5.30 5.63
C ARG A 60 14.30 5.73 5.52
N LEU A 61 13.49 5.02 4.74
CA LEU A 61 12.08 5.33 4.57
C LEU A 61 11.29 5.24 5.88
N PHE A 62 11.52 4.22 6.71
CA PHE A 62 10.89 4.12 8.02
C PHE A 62 11.30 5.28 8.95
N SER A 63 12.56 5.68 8.93
CA SER A 63 13.07 6.80 9.71
C SER A 63 12.53 8.16 9.26
N GLU A 64 12.34 8.35 7.95
CA GLU A 64 11.83 9.60 7.39
C GLU A 64 10.32 9.74 7.56
N LEU A 65 9.56 8.65 7.34
CA LEU A 65 8.09 8.69 7.37
C LEU A 65 7.48 8.40 8.74
N GLN A 66 8.22 7.74 9.64
CA GLN A 66 7.85 7.45 11.02
C GLN A 66 6.40 6.95 11.18
N PRO A 67 6.03 5.83 10.52
CA PRO A 67 4.66 5.35 10.52
C PRO A 67 4.16 5.00 11.92
N LYS A 68 2.95 5.45 12.27
CA LYS A 68 2.37 5.34 13.63
C LYS A 68 1.33 4.24 13.76
N ASN A 69 0.83 3.72 12.65
CA ASN A 69 -0.20 2.68 12.65
C ASN A 69 0.05 1.69 11.51
N PHE A 70 -0.69 0.58 11.54
CA PHE A 70 -0.54 -0.50 10.56
C PHE A 70 -0.64 -0.02 9.11
N TRP A 71 -1.62 0.83 8.79
CA TRP A 71 -1.80 1.33 7.42
C TRP A 71 -0.67 2.23 6.97
N GLN A 72 -0.16 3.09 7.85
CA GLN A 72 1.02 3.89 7.55
C GLN A 72 2.27 3.02 7.36
N MET A 73 2.40 1.92 8.11
CA MET A 73 3.49 0.95 7.91
C MET A 73 3.37 0.28 6.54
N CYS A 74 2.15 -0.10 6.13
CA CYS A 74 1.88 -0.60 4.79
C CYS A 74 2.24 0.44 3.73
N ASP A 75 1.79 1.67 3.86
CA ASP A 75 2.02 2.74 2.89
C ASP A 75 3.54 3.04 2.76
N THR A 76 4.28 3.07 3.87
CA THR A 76 5.75 3.19 3.87
C THR A 76 6.41 2.02 3.12
N LEU A 77 5.97 0.78 3.37
CA LEU A 77 6.51 -0.38 2.66
C LEU A 77 6.11 -0.42 1.18
N ALA A 78 4.92 0.04 0.84
CA ALA A 78 4.42 0.07 -0.53
C ALA A 78 5.33 0.90 -1.44
N ILE A 79 5.83 2.06 -0.96
CA ILE A 79 6.81 2.89 -1.68
C ILE A 79 8.04 2.07 -2.09
N THR A 80 8.45 1.09 -1.30
CA THR A 80 9.64 0.26 -1.57
C THR A 80 9.42 -0.78 -2.66
N TYR A 81 8.17 -1.08 -2.98
CA TYR A 81 7.77 -2.05 -4.00
C TYR A 81 7.23 -1.40 -5.28
N ALA A 82 6.89 -0.12 -5.21
CA ALA A 82 6.41 0.66 -6.33
C ALA A 82 7.57 1.24 -7.16
N VAL A 83 7.29 1.51 -8.43
CA VAL A 83 8.18 2.23 -9.35
C VAL A 83 7.40 3.42 -9.87
N TYR A 84 7.98 4.60 -9.69
CA TYR A 84 7.42 5.88 -10.13
C TYR A 84 8.33 6.50 -11.19
N ASP A 85 7.76 7.23 -12.13
CA ASP A 85 8.49 7.98 -13.16
C ASP A 85 9.04 9.30 -12.59
N LEU A 86 10.01 9.19 -11.70
CA LEU A 86 10.64 10.32 -11.01
C LEU A 86 12.14 10.32 -11.29
N GLY A 87 12.75 11.51 -11.30
CA GLY A 87 14.21 11.61 -11.36
C GLY A 87 14.86 10.99 -10.12
N ASP A 88 16.08 10.48 -10.25
CA ASP A 88 16.81 9.72 -9.21
C ASP A 88 16.91 10.42 -7.83
N SER A 89 16.85 11.76 -7.80
CA SER A 89 16.94 12.55 -6.58
C SER A 89 15.59 12.87 -5.94
N GLN A 90 14.48 12.60 -6.61
CA GLN A 90 13.15 12.97 -6.15
C GLN A 90 12.51 11.88 -5.32
N ARG A 91 11.86 12.29 -4.23
CA ARG A 91 11.11 11.40 -3.35
C ARG A 91 9.63 11.54 -3.65
N VAL A 92 8.95 10.43 -3.94
CA VAL A 92 7.54 10.44 -4.33
C VAL A 92 6.65 11.17 -3.31
N TYR A 93 6.90 10.96 -2.00
CA TYR A 93 6.14 11.56 -0.91
C TYR A 93 6.41 13.05 -0.66
N GLU A 94 7.37 13.64 -1.38
CA GLU A 94 7.65 15.08 -1.36
C GLU A 94 7.01 15.81 -2.55
N ASN A 95 6.35 15.09 -3.47
CA ASN A 95 5.72 15.69 -4.65
C ASN A 95 4.26 16.09 -4.37
N ASP A 96 3.85 17.27 -4.85
CA ASP A 96 2.51 17.83 -4.67
C ASP A 96 1.40 16.92 -5.20
N TRP A 97 1.62 16.30 -6.37
CA TRP A 97 0.63 15.40 -6.98
C TRP A 97 0.36 14.18 -6.09
N PHE A 98 1.39 13.66 -5.42
CA PHE A 98 1.27 12.50 -4.53
C PHE A 98 0.58 12.86 -3.22
N TYR A 99 0.74 14.09 -2.75
CA TYR A 99 -0.01 14.59 -1.60
C TYR A 99 -1.51 14.68 -1.90
N ARG A 100 -1.88 15.12 -3.11
CA ARG A 100 -3.28 15.22 -3.56
C ARG A 100 -3.89 13.84 -3.81
N TYR A 101 -3.17 13.00 -4.55
CA TYR A 101 -3.58 11.66 -4.97
C TYR A 101 -2.54 10.61 -4.53
N PRO A 102 -2.57 10.17 -3.26
CA PRO A 102 -1.58 9.23 -2.74
C PRO A 102 -1.84 7.82 -3.26
N ILE A 103 -1.03 7.38 -4.24
CA ILE A 103 -1.14 6.07 -4.88
C ILE A 103 0.03 5.18 -4.46
N PHE A 104 -0.20 4.30 -3.48
CA PHE A 104 0.81 3.38 -2.95
C PHE A 104 0.72 1.99 -3.58
N THR A 105 -0.50 1.58 -3.92
CA THR A 105 -0.90 0.27 -4.41
C THR A 105 -1.85 0.45 -5.59
N ARG A 106 -1.96 -0.57 -6.45
CA ARG A 106 -2.91 -0.51 -7.57
C ARG A 106 -4.35 -0.26 -7.08
N GLU A 107 -4.74 -0.85 -5.95
CA GLU A 107 -6.07 -0.69 -5.38
C GLU A 107 -6.35 0.75 -4.87
N ASP A 108 -5.32 1.60 -4.68
CA ASP A 108 -5.55 3.02 -4.37
C ASP A 108 -6.14 3.76 -5.58
N ILE A 109 -5.81 3.37 -6.82
CA ILE A 109 -6.40 3.95 -8.04
C ILE A 109 -7.91 3.71 -8.06
N TYR A 110 -8.31 2.47 -7.79
CA TYR A 110 -9.72 2.09 -7.70
C TYR A 110 -10.44 2.94 -6.64
N GLU A 111 -9.89 3.02 -5.42
CA GLU A 111 -10.51 3.80 -4.34
C GLU A 111 -10.59 5.29 -4.63
N ILE A 112 -9.55 5.88 -5.21
CA ILE A 112 -9.54 7.31 -5.55
C ILE A 112 -10.60 7.59 -6.63
N LEU A 113 -10.74 6.74 -7.64
CA LEU A 113 -11.77 6.92 -8.66
C LEU A 113 -13.18 6.81 -8.07
N LEU A 114 -13.41 5.89 -7.12
CA LEU A 114 -14.68 5.85 -6.39
C LEU A 114 -14.93 7.13 -5.57
N ASP A 115 -13.91 7.64 -4.89
CA ASP A 115 -13.99 8.91 -4.14
C ASP A 115 -14.33 10.10 -5.07
N GLU A 116 -13.91 10.06 -6.35
CA GLU A 116 -14.24 11.03 -7.40
C GLU A 116 -15.60 10.78 -8.08
N GLY A 117 -16.36 9.77 -7.65
CA GLY A 117 -17.72 9.51 -8.13
C GLY A 117 -17.82 8.58 -9.35
N PHE A 118 -16.74 7.88 -9.71
CA PHE A 118 -16.75 6.91 -10.80
C PHE A 118 -17.52 5.65 -10.42
N ARG A 119 -18.07 4.97 -11.44
CA ARG A 119 -18.70 3.66 -11.25
C ARG A 119 -17.62 2.60 -10.97
N GLU A 120 -17.97 1.58 -10.17
CA GLU A 120 -17.03 0.51 -9.80
C GLU A 120 -16.42 -0.20 -11.01
N GLU A 121 -17.21 -0.46 -12.05
CA GLU A 121 -16.75 -1.10 -13.28
C GLU A 121 -15.68 -0.27 -14.01
N ASP A 122 -15.87 1.05 -14.08
CA ASP A 122 -14.95 1.96 -14.75
C ASP A 122 -13.66 2.10 -13.95
N ALA A 123 -13.77 2.29 -12.63
CA ALA A 123 -12.62 2.33 -11.72
C ALA A 123 -11.77 1.05 -11.80
N LEU A 124 -12.42 -0.11 -11.91
CA LEU A 124 -11.76 -1.40 -12.04
C LEU A 124 -11.03 -1.54 -13.37
N ARG A 125 -11.64 -1.06 -14.47
CA ARG A 125 -11.01 -1.06 -15.80
C ARG A 125 -9.76 -0.19 -15.83
N VAL A 126 -9.84 1.02 -15.27
CA VAL A 126 -8.67 1.91 -15.17
C VAL A 126 -7.56 1.27 -14.33
N MET A 127 -7.88 0.76 -13.14
CA MET A 127 -6.91 0.07 -12.29
C MET A 127 -6.21 -1.10 -13.01
N GLU A 128 -6.97 -1.93 -13.74
CA GLU A 128 -6.42 -3.07 -14.47
C GLU A 128 -5.59 -2.68 -15.68
N PHE A 129 -5.99 -1.62 -16.38
CA PHE A 129 -5.21 -1.06 -17.49
C PHE A 129 -3.82 -0.64 -17.00
N VAL A 130 -3.76 0.07 -15.87
CA VAL A 130 -2.51 0.46 -15.21
C VAL A 130 -1.71 -0.76 -14.77
N ARG A 131 -2.37 -1.77 -14.14
CA ARG A 131 -1.70 -3.01 -13.72
C ARG A 131 -1.01 -3.75 -14.87
N ARG A 132 -1.60 -3.72 -16.06
CA ARG A 132 -1.12 -4.43 -17.26
C ARG A 132 -0.13 -3.62 -18.10
N GLY A 133 0.21 -2.39 -17.68
CA GLY A 133 1.12 -1.51 -18.40
C GLY A 133 0.60 -1.13 -19.80
N GLY A 134 -0.72 -0.97 -19.96
CA GLY A 134 -1.35 -0.56 -21.23
C GLY A 134 -1.35 -1.59 -22.36
N SER A 135 -0.86 -2.81 -22.13
CA SER A 135 -0.56 -3.78 -23.21
C SER A 135 -1.75 -4.58 -23.78
N MET A 136 -2.98 -4.41 -23.29
CA MET A 136 -4.05 -5.38 -23.60
C MET A 136 -5.32 -4.86 -24.27
N THR A 137 -5.51 -3.56 -24.43
CA THR A 137 -6.76 -3.06 -25.01
C THR A 137 -6.52 -1.84 -25.90
N ASN A 138 -6.61 -2.05 -27.22
CA ASN A 138 -6.87 -1.04 -28.25
C ASN A 138 -5.73 -0.12 -28.74
N ASN A 139 -4.45 -0.50 -28.67
CA ASN A 139 -3.33 0.36 -29.11
C ASN A 139 -3.33 1.78 -28.47
N LEU A 140 -4.17 2.01 -27.46
CA LEU A 140 -4.28 3.30 -26.79
C LEU A 140 -3.12 3.46 -25.83
N ASN A 141 -2.48 4.61 -25.86
CA ASN A 141 -1.54 4.97 -24.82
C ASN A 141 -2.30 5.34 -23.52
N MET A 142 -1.57 5.45 -22.40
CA MET A 142 -2.17 5.70 -21.09
C MET A 142 -3.07 6.95 -21.06
N ASN A 143 -2.62 8.04 -21.70
CA ASN A 143 -3.36 9.30 -21.66
C ASN A 143 -4.67 9.18 -22.44
N GLU A 144 -4.64 8.61 -23.65
CA GLU A 144 -5.84 8.37 -24.46
C GLU A 144 -6.85 7.49 -23.73
N PHE A 145 -6.36 6.47 -23.00
CA PHE A 145 -7.23 5.61 -22.21
C PHE A 145 -7.87 6.37 -21.04
N LEU A 146 -7.11 7.19 -20.31
CA LEU A 146 -7.64 7.93 -19.17
C LEU A 146 -8.62 9.04 -19.60
N GLU A 147 -8.36 9.69 -20.74
CA GLU A 147 -9.28 10.65 -21.36
C GLU A 147 -10.61 9.99 -21.77
N LEU A 148 -10.58 8.77 -22.30
CA LEU A 148 -11.81 8.04 -22.67
C LEU A 148 -12.75 7.79 -21.48
N TYR A 149 -12.20 7.72 -20.27
CA TYR A 149 -12.97 7.54 -19.04
C TYR A 149 -13.21 8.87 -18.31
N ASP A 150 -12.90 10.03 -18.91
CA ASP A 150 -13.05 11.35 -18.30
C ASP A 150 -12.32 11.49 -16.95
N VAL A 151 -11.15 10.83 -16.79
CA VAL A 151 -10.34 10.95 -15.56
C VAL A 151 -9.78 12.36 -15.43
N PRO A 152 -9.99 13.08 -14.32
CA PRO A 152 -9.50 14.45 -14.16
C PRO A 152 -7.98 14.57 -14.34
N ASP A 153 -7.51 15.61 -15.04
CA ASP A 153 -6.10 15.79 -15.42
C ASP A 153 -5.11 15.58 -14.27
N GLY A 154 -5.42 16.09 -13.08
CA GLY A 154 -4.54 15.95 -11.91
C GLY A 154 -4.40 14.49 -11.44
N LEU A 155 -5.48 13.72 -11.53
CA LEU A 155 -5.47 12.29 -11.21
C LEU A 155 -4.86 11.48 -12.36
N ALA A 156 -5.17 11.82 -13.60
CA ALA A 156 -4.59 11.18 -14.77
C ALA A 156 -3.06 11.33 -14.77
N TYR A 157 -2.56 12.53 -14.45
CA TYR A 157 -1.14 12.79 -14.24
C TYR A 157 -0.56 11.89 -13.11
N ALA A 158 -1.20 11.85 -11.93
CA ALA A 158 -0.73 11.01 -10.83
C ALA A 158 -0.68 9.51 -11.18
N ILE A 159 -1.66 9.00 -11.93
CA ILE A 159 -1.67 7.63 -12.45
C ILE A 159 -0.54 7.43 -13.46
N GLY A 160 -0.31 8.39 -14.36
CA GLY A 160 0.78 8.35 -15.35
C GLY A 160 2.17 8.26 -14.72
N MET A 161 2.36 8.85 -13.53
CA MET A 161 3.61 8.74 -12.77
C MET A 161 3.85 7.33 -12.20
N CYS A 162 2.86 6.44 -12.18
CA CYS A 162 2.94 5.12 -11.56
C CYS A 162 3.29 4.03 -12.58
N LEU A 163 4.59 3.78 -12.80
CA LEU A 163 5.07 2.77 -13.75
C LEU A 163 4.78 1.33 -13.31
N LYS A 164 4.88 1.06 -12.00
CA LYS A 164 4.59 -0.25 -11.42
C LYS A 164 4.11 -0.12 -9.98
N LEU A 165 2.97 -0.72 -9.67
CA LEU A 165 2.39 -0.70 -8.32
C LEU A 165 2.27 -2.12 -7.75
N PRO A 166 2.57 -2.32 -6.45
CA PRO A 166 2.27 -3.57 -5.78
C PRO A 166 0.75 -3.74 -5.59
N SER A 167 0.32 -4.98 -5.38
CA SER A 167 -1.01 -5.24 -4.81
C SER A 167 -1.00 -4.95 -3.32
N ARG A 168 -2.13 -4.49 -2.79
CA ARG A 168 -2.30 -4.24 -1.35
C ARG A 168 -2.10 -5.50 -0.52
N GLU A 169 -2.56 -6.64 -1.00
CA GLU A 169 -2.32 -7.94 -0.35
C GLU A 169 -0.84 -8.20 -0.11
N LYS A 170 -0.01 -8.00 -1.15
CA LYS A 170 1.44 -8.20 -1.05
C LYS A 170 2.04 -7.32 0.04
N VAL A 171 1.62 -6.05 0.10
CA VAL A 171 2.12 -5.08 1.08
C VAL A 171 1.67 -5.45 2.50
N VAL A 172 0.40 -5.83 2.67
CA VAL A 172 -0.15 -6.27 3.97
C VAL A 172 0.63 -7.48 4.49
N MET A 173 0.84 -8.50 3.66
CA MET A 173 1.59 -9.69 4.05
C MET A 173 3.05 -9.36 4.41
N ALA A 174 3.73 -8.56 3.58
CA ALA A 174 5.10 -8.12 3.88
C ALA A 174 5.19 -7.29 5.17
N THR A 175 4.15 -6.50 5.48
CA THR A 175 4.07 -5.74 6.74
C THR A 175 3.91 -6.67 7.93
N LEU A 176 3.03 -7.68 7.83
CA LEU A 176 2.84 -8.68 8.88
C LEU A 176 4.11 -9.49 9.14
N ASP A 177 4.82 -9.90 8.09
CA ASP A 177 6.12 -10.61 8.21
C ASP A 177 7.17 -9.76 8.95
N LEU A 178 7.19 -8.45 8.68
CA LEU A 178 8.12 -7.53 9.34
C LEU A 178 7.76 -7.32 10.82
N ILE A 179 6.46 -7.19 11.12
CA ILE A 179 5.95 -7.09 12.49
C ILE A 179 6.31 -8.35 13.29
N GLU A 180 6.14 -9.53 12.70
CA GLU A 180 6.49 -10.80 13.34
C GLU A 180 7.96 -10.85 13.73
N LYS A 181 8.87 -10.53 12.80
CA LYS A 181 10.31 -10.42 13.08
C LYS A 181 10.63 -9.39 14.17
N ALA A 182 10.00 -8.22 14.13
CA ALA A 182 10.18 -7.18 15.15
C ALA A 182 9.73 -7.66 16.53
N MET A 183 8.59 -8.34 16.61
CA MET A 183 8.08 -8.93 17.85
C MET A 183 9.01 -10.01 18.41
N GLU A 184 9.52 -10.91 17.57
CA GLU A 184 10.49 -11.94 17.96
C GLU A 184 11.78 -11.32 18.51
N ARG A 185 12.33 -10.32 17.81
CA ARG A 185 13.54 -9.61 18.23
C ARG A 185 13.33 -8.91 19.58
N LYS A 186 12.17 -8.30 19.79
CA LYS A 186 11.81 -7.63 21.05
C LYS A 186 11.67 -8.61 22.21
N ARG A 187 11.07 -9.79 21.98
CA ARG A 187 11.00 -10.88 22.97
C ARG A 187 12.40 -11.38 23.36
N GLN A 188 13.31 -11.55 22.39
CA GLN A 188 14.69 -11.96 22.66
C GLN A 188 15.46 -10.94 23.51
N LYS A 189 15.25 -9.64 23.29
CA LYS A 189 15.88 -8.58 24.08
C LYS A 189 15.32 -8.49 25.51
N ASN A 190 14.04 -8.81 25.70
CA ASN A 190 13.34 -8.73 27.00
C ASN A 190 12.71 -10.06 27.44
N PRO A 191 13.49 -11.09 27.81
CA PRO A 191 12.98 -12.43 28.13
C PRO A 191 12.19 -12.52 29.45
N LYS A 192 12.11 -11.44 30.25
CA LYS A 192 11.48 -11.44 31.59
C LYS A 192 9.97 -11.12 31.59
N GLU A 193 9.34 -10.92 30.43
CA GLU A 193 7.93 -10.47 30.33
C GLU A 193 6.88 -11.59 30.12
N GLU A 194 7.22 -12.86 30.32
CA GLU A 194 6.21 -13.94 30.31
C GLU A 194 5.82 -14.37 31.74
N PRO A 195 4.65 -13.96 32.26
CA PRO A 195 3.85 -14.85 33.08
C PRO A 195 2.98 -15.73 32.17
N ARG A 196 2.97 -17.02 32.52
CA ARG A 196 2.11 -18.08 31.97
C ARG A 196 0.65 -17.65 31.87
#